data_AF-A0A2N6AGD0-F1
#
_entry.id   AF-A0A2N6AGD0-F1
#
_cell.length_a   1.000
_cell.length_b   1.000
_cell.length_c   1.000
_cell.angle_alpha   90.00
_cell.angle_beta   90.00
_cell.angle_gamma   90.00
#
_symmetry.space_group_name_H-M   'P 1'
#
loop_
_entity.id
_entity.type
_entity.pdbx_description
1 polymer ?
#
loop_
_entity_poly.entity_id
_entity_poly.type
_entity_poly.pdbx_seq_one_letter_code
_entity_poly.pdbx_strand_id
1 'polypeptide(L)'
;MSLFKNTNHNPIEENKNPNHNTLTTQKNTGRGSIKIKKQFKHNALSSQELEAKFKNASQLDTRAMLKAYRTLVHDVAISFNATDKHTVQDLDTYLKILQVTLKSHSSPGKYILHRAKILAKKFELMGIGEPNTLSQVKGEITLHSATIGLIDESALMSSVEHPFSYKDELKRYDDGQSFMYNTGSDGDYDVLLRLVDTPIPIVTKKEFKKVAGGTMMPYTLSAPTGYLYLLDGFTKDMNNCLKLKVDPGYYQVAAFLLASRCGEFCQHCIVISKTKKSKQKYGQQIETVEMDF
;
A
#
# COMPACT_ATOMS: atom_id res chain seq x y z
N MET A 1 -84.79 16.49 25.81
CA MET A 1 -85.63 15.63 24.93
C MET A 1 -84.70 14.78 24.08
N SER A 2 -84.88 13.45 24.17
CA SER A 2 -84.47 12.37 23.24
C SER A 2 -83.00 12.26 22.81
N LEU A 3 -82.13 11.42 23.41
CA LEU A 3 -82.01 9.94 23.35
C LEU A 3 -81.85 9.34 21.93
N PHE A 4 -80.74 8.62 21.69
CA PHE A 4 -80.59 7.18 21.33
C PHE A 4 -79.15 6.91 20.82
N LYS A 5 -78.30 6.24 21.63
CA LYS A 5 -77.88 4.81 21.60
C LYS A 5 -76.86 4.40 20.52
N ASN A 6 -75.59 4.34 20.94
CA ASN A 6 -74.74 3.15 21.11
C ASN A 6 -74.90 1.95 20.15
N THR A 7 -73.78 1.55 19.49
CA THR A 7 -73.32 0.15 19.43
C THR A 7 -71.80 0.08 19.25
N ASN A 8 -71.18 -0.73 20.13
CA ASN A 8 -69.81 -1.25 20.07
C ASN A 8 -69.65 -2.28 18.94
N HIS A 9 -68.47 -2.30 18.30
CA HIS A 9 -67.78 -3.54 17.91
C HIS A 9 -66.27 -3.28 17.74
N ASN A 10 -65.47 -3.89 18.62
CA ASN A 10 -64.07 -4.24 18.33
C ASN A 10 -64.07 -5.47 17.41
N PRO A 11 -63.06 -5.62 16.54
CA PRO A 11 -62.10 -6.68 16.84
C PRO A 11 -60.62 -6.41 16.45
N ILE A 12 -59.76 -6.99 17.27
CA ILE A 12 -58.52 -7.74 16.94
C ILE A 12 -57.26 -6.95 16.53
N GLU A 13 -56.22 -7.21 17.31
CA GLU A 13 -54.81 -6.89 17.12
C GLU A 13 -54.26 -7.40 15.77
N GLU A 14 -53.46 -6.56 15.10
CA GLU A 14 -52.38 -7.07 14.24
C GLU A 14 -51.09 -6.28 14.47
N ASN A 15 -50.16 -6.98 15.09
CA ASN A 15 -48.80 -6.59 15.39
C ASN A 15 -47.98 -6.56 14.08
N LYS A 16 -47.76 -5.38 13.48
CA LYS A 16 -46.95 -5.24 12.26
C LYS A 16 -45.50 -4.88 12.58
N ASN A 17 -44.71 -5.94 12.65
CA ASN A 17 -43.25 -6.03 12.56
C ASN A 17 -42.71 -5.26 11.33
N PRO A 18 -41.76 -4.31 11.44
CA PRO A 18 -41.16 -3.66 10.28
C PRO A 18 -39.98 -4.50 9.77
N ASN A 19 -40.29 -5.66 9.20
CA ASN A 19 -39.33 -6.45 8.41
C ASN A 19 -39.98 -6.81 7.07
N HIS A 20 -40.30 -5.80 6.27
CA HIS A 20 -40.67 -6.00 4.87
C HIS A 20 -39.52 -5.62 3.95
N ASN A 21 -38.78 -6.65 3.52
CA ASN A 21 -38.05 -6.63 2.27
C ASN A 21 -39.05 -6.35 1.14
N THR A 22 -38.97 -5.17 0.54
CA THR A 22 -39.77 -4.83 -0.64
C THR A 22 -39.07 -5.38 -1.88
N LEU A 23 -39.63 -6.46 -2.44
CA LEU A 23 -39.31 -6.95 -3.78
C LEU A 23 -40.19 -6.18 -4.78
N THR A 24 -39.66 -5.10 -5.35
CA THR A 24 -40.27 -4.48 -6.53
C THR A 24 -39.82 -5.22 -7.77
N THR A 25 -40.66 -6.14 -8.26
CA THR A 25 -40.48 -6.81 -9.55
C THR A 25 -41.15 -5.98 -10.65
N GLN A 26 -40.37 -5.19 -11.39
CA GLN A 26 -40.81 -4.74 -12.72
C GLN A 26 -40.52 -5.88 -13.71
N LYS A 27 -41.58 -6.52 -14.22
CA LYS A 27 -41.49 -7.42 -15.37
C LYS A 27 -41.21 -6.58 -16.61
N ASN A 28 -40.01 -6.67 -17.15
CA ASN A 28 -39.71 -6.22 -18.50
C ASN A 28 -39.25 -7.43 -19.31
N THR A 29 -40.03 -7.76 -20.33
CA THR A 29 -39.79 -8.82 -21.30
C THR A 29 -38.66 -8.40 -22.23
N GLY A 30 -37.46 -8.93 -21.99
CA GLY A 30 -36.31 -8.78 -22.87
C GLY A 30 -35.15 -9.60 -22.34
N ARG A 31 -34.55 -10.45 -23.18
CA ARG A 31 -33.38 -11.28 -22.86
C ARG A 31 -32.21 -10.38 -22.45
N GLY A 32 -32.12 -10.08 -21.17
CA GLY A 32 -31.00 -9.42 -20.52
C GLY A 32 -30.81 -10.10 -19.17
N SER A 33 -29.65 -10.71 -18.95
CA SER A 33 -29.29 -11.30 -17.68
C SER A 33 -29.33 -10.23 -16.59
N ILE A 34 -30.36 -10.28 -15.74
CA ILE A 34 -30.51 -9.41 -14.58
C ILE A 34 -29.40 -9.76 -13.59
N LYS A 35 -28.33 -8.97 -13.56
CA LYS A 35 -27.36 -8.99 -12.46
C LYS A 35 -28.03 -8.41 -11.22
N ILE A 36 -28.60 -9.28 -10.39
CA ILE A 36 -29.05 -8.93 -9.05
C ILE A 36 -27.80 -8.55 -8.24
N LYS A 37 -27.51 -7.25 -8.10
CA LYS A 37 -26.58 -6.76 -7.09
C LYS A 37 -27.23 -6.96 -5.72
N LYS A 38 -26.95 -8.08 -5.06
CA LYS A 38 -27.16 -8.17 -3.60
C LYS A 38 -26.30 -7.09 -2.94
N GLN A 39 -26.90 -5.98 -2.53
CA GLN A 39 -26.29 -5.06 -1.58
C GLN A 39 -26.35 -5.73 -0.21
N PHE A 40 -25.32 -6.51 0.12
CA PHE A 40 -25.04 -6.75 1.54
C PHE A 40 -24.67 -5.40 2.14
N LYS A 41 -25.56 -4.82 2.95
CA LYS A 41 -25.19 -3.74 3.88
C LYS A 41 -24.24 -4.36 4.90
N HIS A 42 -22.96 -4.45 4.54
CA HIS A 42 -21.95 -4.62 5.55
C HIS A 42 -21.87 -3.30 6.32
N ASN A 43 -22.17 -3.34 7.62
CA ASN A 43 -22.00 -2.19 8.50
C ASN A 43 -20.50 -1.86 8.55
N ALA A 44 -20.17 -0.59 8.29
CA ALA A 44 -18.82 -0.08 8.46
C ALA A 44 -18.41 -0.21 9.93
N LEU A 45 -17.15 -0.60 10.16
CA LEU A 45 -16.59 -0.74 11.50
C LEU A 45 -15.75 0.48 11.82
N SER A 46 -15.74 0.87 13.09
CA SER A 46 -14.80 1.87 13.58
C SER A 46 -13.36 1.36 13.49
N SER A 47 -12.39 2.28 13.47
CA SER A 47 -10.96 1.93 13.52
C SER A 47 -10.60 1.13 14.77
N GLN A 48 -11.23 1.42 15.92
CA GLN A 48 -11.03 0.68 17.17
C GLN A 48 -11.51 -0.77 17.07
N GLU A 49 -12.68 -1.01 16.47
CA GLU A 49 -13.20 -2.37 16.24
C GLU A 49 -12.31 -3.16 15.27
N LEU A 50 -11.81 -2.50 14.22
CA LEU A 50 -10.88 -3.11 13.27
C LEU A 50 -9.54 -3.46 13.93
N GLU A 51 -8.99 -2.59 14.77
CA GLU A 51 -7.76 -2.85 15.52
C GLU A 51 -7.94 -4.02 16.51
N ALA A 52 -9.08 -4.09 17.21
CA ALA A 52 -9.38 -5.19 18.12
C ALA A 52 -9.50 -6.53 17.38
N LYS A 53 -10.22 -6.55 16.25
CA LYS A 53 -10.31 -7.74 15.38
C LYS A 53 -8.94 -8.15 14.84
N PHE A 54 -8.11 -7.17 14.45
CA PHE A 54 -6.75 -7.43 13.97
C PHE A 54 -5.88 -8.07 15.04
N LYS A 55 -5.92 -7.55 16.28
CA LYS A 55 -5.22 -8.13 17.43
C LYS A 55 -5.68 -9.57 17.71
N ASN A 56 -6.99 -9.82 17.71
CA ASN A 56 -7.53 -11.17 17.92
C ASN A 56 -7.14 -12.13 16.81
N ALA A 57 -7.15 -11.68 15.54
CA ALA A 57 -6.75 -12.51 14.40
C ALA A 57 -5.29 -12.98 14.50
N SER A 58 -4.40 -12.14 15.04
CA SER A 58 -2.98 -12.47 15.22
C SER A 58 -2.70 -13.57 16.24
N GLN A 59 -3.70 -13.94 17.05
CA GLN A 59 -3.62 -14.99 18.07
C GLN A 59 -4.15 -16.34 17.57
N LEU A 60 -4.68 -16.40 16.36
CA LEU A 60 -5.23 -17.61 15.76
C LEU A 60 -4.12 -18.48 15.15
N ASP A 61 -4.43 -19.74 14.90
CA ASP A 61 -3.57 -20.60 14.07
C ASP A 61 -3.38 -20.02 12.66
N THR A 62 -2.31 -20.43 11.97
CA THR A 62 -1.94 -19.86 10.66
C THR A 62 -3.10 -19.85 9.66
N ARG A 63 -3.89 -20.93 9.57
CA ARG A 63 -4.97 -21.04 8.58
C ARG A 63 -6.13 -20.11 8.94
N ALA A 64 -6.52 -20.07 10.20
CA ALA A 64 -7.59 -19.21 10.69
C ALA A 64 -7.18 -17.72 10.66
N MET A 65 -5.94 -17.41 11.01
CA MET A 65 -5.33 -16.07 10.90
C MET A 65 -5.41 -15.55 9.46
N LEU A 66 -4.94 -16.34 8.47
CA LEU A 66 -4.99 -15.94 7.06
C LEU A 66 -6.42 -15.70 6.56
N LYS A 67 -7.39 -16.50 7.03
CA LYS A 67 -8.81 -16.29 6.71
C LYS A 67 -9.34 -15.01 7.35
N ALA A 68 -9.00 -14.74 8.60
CA ALA A 68 -9.40 -13.53 9.32
C ALA A 68 -8.83 -12.26 8.69
N TYR A 69 -7.56 -12.27 8.26
CA TYR A 69 -6.93 -11.15 7.56
C TYR A 69 -7.60 -10.81 6.23
N ARG A 70 -8.02 -11.81 5.44
CA ARG A 70 -8.83 -11.56 4.22
C ARG A 70 -10.12 -10.81 4.51
N THR A 71 -10.83 -11.22 5.56
CA THR A 71 -12.06 -10.55 6.00
C THR A 71 -11.77 -9.13 6.46
N LEU A 72 -10.72 -8.94 7.25
CA LEU A 72 -10.30 -7.62 7.74
C LEU A 72 -9.98 -6.63 6.62
N VAL A 73 -9.33 -7.06 5.55
CA VAL A 73 -9.07 -6.19 4.40
C VAL A 73 -10.36 -5.76 3.70
N HIS A 74 -11.34 -6.66 3.60
CA HIS A 74 -12.65 -6.32 3.08
C HIS A 74 -13.38 -5.32 4.00
N ASP A 75 -13.33 -5.53 5.32
CA ASP A 75 -13.93 -4.63 6.31
C ASP A 75 -13.26 -3.24 6.30
N VAL A 76 -11.93 -3.17 6.11
CA VAL A 76 -11.19 -1.90 5.90
C VAL A 76 -11.68 -1.19 4.65
N ALA A 77 -11.84 -1.89 3.54
CA ALA A 77 -12.31 -1.30 2.30
C ALA A 77 -13.74 -0.74 2.44
N ILE A 78 -14.63 -1.44 3.15
CA ILE A 78 -15.98 -0.94 3.44
C ILE A 78 -15.90 0.31 4.32
N SER A 79 -15.15 0.24 5.42
CA SER A 79 -15.08 1.31 6.42
C SER A 79 -14.47 2.59 5.83
N PHE A 80 -13.43 2.45 5.00
CA PHE A 80 -12.83 3.57 4.27
C PHE A 80 -13.83 4.25 3.31
N ASN A 81 -14.70 3.48 2.63
CA ASN A 81 -15.64 4.03 1.67
C ASN A 81 -16.98 4.48 2.30
N ALA A 82 -17.21 4.22 3.59
CA ALA A 82 -18.48 4.52 4.25
C ALA A 82 -18.61 5.98 4.71
N THR A 83 -17.50 6.69 4.86
CA THR A 83 -17.44 8.09 5.31
C THR A 83 -16.25 8.78 4.67
N ASP A 84 -16.33 10.10 4.46
CA ASP A 84 -15.18 10.93 4.08
C ASP A 84 -14.45 11.53 5.29
N LYS A 85 -15.05 11.43 6.48
CA LYS A 85 -14.55 12.00 7.74
C LYS A 85 -13.58 11.04 8.44
N HIS A 86 -12.46 10.75 7.80
CA HIS A 86 -11.38 9.96 8.41
C HIS A 86 -10.44 10.85 9.23
N THR A 87 -9.91 10.33 10.32
CA THR A 87 -8.75 10.89 11.01
C THR A 87 -7.46 10.24 10.49
N VAL A 88 -6.30 10.87 10.74
CA VAL A 88 -5.00 10.27 10.42
C VAL A 88 -4.82 8.92 11.13
N GLN A 89 -5.31 8.81 12.37
CA GLN A 89 -5.25 7.59 13.17
C GLN A 89 -6.06 6.44 12.54
N ASP A 90 -7.26 6.73 12.01
CA ASP A 90 -8.07 5.72 11.33
C ASP A 90 -7.33 5.14 10.12
N LEU A 91 -6.74 6.02 9.31
CA LEU A 91 -6.00 5.63 8.11
C LEU A 91 -4.72 4.86 8.47
N ASP A 92 -4.07 5.18 9.60
CA ASP A 92 -2.93 4.41 10.10
C ASP A 92 -3.30 2.97 10.48
N THR A 93 -4.41 2.78 11.18
CA THR A 93 -4.94 1.43 11.45
C THR A 93 -5.27 0.70 10.15
N TYR A 94 -5.90 1.36 9.18
CA TYR A 94 -6.24 0.74 7.89
C TYR A 94 -4.99 0.31 7.12
N LEU A 95 -3.97 1.17 7.06
CA LEU A 95 -2.69 0.88 6.40
C LEU A 95 -1.97 -0.28 7.09
N LYS A 96 -1.98 -0.34 8.43
CA LYS A 96 -1.38 -1.43 9.21
C LYS A 96 -2.03 -2.79 8.91
N ILE A 97 -3.36 -2.84 8.86
CA ILE A 97 -4.13 -4.06 8.55
C ILE A 97 -3.87 -4.53 7.12
N LEU A 98 -3.94 -3.61 6.16
CA LEU A 98 -3.60 -3.89 4.77
C LEU A 98 -2.16 -4.37 4.65
N GLN A 99 -1.25 -3.81 5.45
CA GLN A 99 0.15 -4.15 5.39
C GLN A 99 0.43 -5.61 5.73
N VAL A 100 -0.10 -6.09 6.85
CA VAL A 100 0.11 -7.48 7.26
C VAL A 100 -0.56 -8.44 6.29
N THR A 101 -1.74 -8.09 5.79
CA THR A 101 -2.47 -8.99 4.89
C THR A 101 -1.83 -9.10 3.50
N LEU A 102 -1.26 -8.01 2.98
CA LEU A 102 -0.55 -7.99 1.70
C LEU A 102 0.70 -8.87 1.72
N LYS A 103 1.40 -8.98 2.85
CA LYS A 103 2.56 -9.89 3.00
C LYS A 103 2.17 -11.37 2.92
N SER A 104 0.92 -11.69 3.22
CA SER A 104 0.45 -13.07 3.34
C SER A 104 -0.28 -13.60 2.10
N HIS A 105 -0.33 -12.85 0.99
CA HIS A 105 -1.09 -13.20 -0.21
C HIS A 105 -0.32 -13.05 -1.52
N SER A 106 -0.45 -14.04 -2.39
CA SER A 106 0.24 -14.15 -3.69
C SER A 106 -0.38 -13.32 -4.82
N SER A 107 -1.61 -12.79 -4.66
CA SER A 107 -2.26 -11.94 -5.68
C SER A 107 -2.97 -10.71 -5.07
N PRO A 108 -2.23 -9.62 -4.80
CA PRO A 108 -2.72 -8.51 -3.99
C PRO A 108 -3.45 -7.38 -4.75
N GLY A 109 -3.72 -7.51 -6.06
CA GLY A 109 -4.05 -6.37 -6.94
C GLY A 109 -5.15 -5.42 -6.44
N LYS A 110 -6.28 -5.93 -5.93
CA LYS A 110 -7.37 -5.08 -5.39
C LYS A 110 -6.97 -4.36 -4.10
N TYR A 111 -6.20 -5.02 -3.24
CA TYR A 111 -5.79 -4.50 -1.94
C TYR A 111 -4.75 -3.39 -2.08
N ILE A 112 -3.90 -3.46 -3.11
CA ILE A 112 -2.93 -2.41 -3.39
C ILE A 112 -3.60 -1.10 -3.81
N LEU A 113 -4.65 -1.17 -4.63
CA LEU A 113 -5.43 0.02 -5.00
C LEU A 113 -6.11 0.66 -3.78
N HIS A 114 -6.65 -0.15 -2.86
CA HIS A 114 -7.22 0.36 -1.60
C HIS A 114 -6.14 1.02 -0.73
N ARG A 115 -4.97 0.38 -0.59
CA ARG A 115 -3.83 0.94 0.15
C ARG A 115 -3.41 2.29 -0.41
N ALA A 116 -3.27 2.40 -1.73
CA ALA A 116 -2.98 3.66 -2.38
C ALA A 116 -4.01 4.70 -1.91
N LYS A 117 -5.30 4.51 -2.19
CA LYS A 117 -6.34 5.50 -1.83
C LYS A 117 -6.29 5.97 -0.37
N ILE A 118 -6.09 5.05 0.57
CA ILE A 118 -5.97 5.36 2.00
C ILE A 118 -4.73 6.23 2.26
N LEU A 119 -3.59 5.89 1.67
CA LEU A 119 -2.35 6.63 1.82
C LEU A 119 -2.45 8.05 1.21
N ALA A 120 -3.10 8.22 0.04
CA ALA A 120 -3.39 9.54 -0.52
C ALA A 120 -4.23 10.40 0.43
N LYS A 121 -5.32 9.82 0.98
CA LYS A 121 -6.18 10.55 1.92
C LYS A 121 -5.43 10.93 3.19
N LYS A 122 -4.53 10.06 3.67
CA LYS A 122 -3.70 10.35 4.84
C LYS A 122 -2.81 11.57 4.59
N PHE A 123 -2.16 11.63 3.43
CA PHE A 123 -1.30 12.77 3.10
C PHE A 123 -2.07 14.08 2.97
N GLU A 124 -3.26 14.03 2.36
CA GLU A 124 -4.17 15.17 2.32
C GLU A 124 -4.51 15.68 3.73
N LEU A 125 -4.85 14.80 4.67
CA LEU A 125 -5.16 15.15 6.06
C LEU A 125 -3.95 15.67 6.85
N MET A 126 -2.74 15.23 6.50
CA MET A 126 -1.49 15.73 7.09
C MET A 126 -1.09 17.10 6.55
N GLY A 127 -1.85 17.69 5.62
CA GLY A 127 -1.50 18.95 4.97
C GLY A 127 -0.27 18.84 4.06
N ILE A 128 0.10 17.63 3.64
CA ILE A 128 1.19 17.42 2.69
C ILE A 128 0.67 17.82 1.31
N GLY A 129 1.23 18.90 0.77
CA GLY A 129 0.89 19.43 -0.56
C GLY A 129 1.27 18.49 -1.71
N GLU A 130 1.02 18.94 -2.93
CA GLU A 130 1.54 18.25 -4.11
C GLU A 130 3.08 18.26 -4.05
N PRO A 131 3.76 17.11 -4.18
CA PRO A 131 5.21 17.08 -4.14
C PRO A 131 5.80 17.80 -5.35
N ASN A 132 6.76 18.70 -5.12
CA ASN A 132 7.57 19.26 -6.20
C ASN A 132 8.81 18.41 -6.40
N THR A 133 9.09 18.06 -7.66
CA THR A 133 10.35 17.42 -8.04
C THR A 133 11.47 18.45 -7.95
N LEU A 134 12.45 18.20 -7.09
CA LEU A 134 13.66 19.01 -6.97
C LEU A 134 14.73 18.58 -7.98
N SER A 135 14.83 17.27 -8.24
CA SER A 135 15.75 16.68 -9.22
C SER A 135 15.25 15.30 -9.62
N GLN A 136 15.51 14.87 -10.86
CA GLN A 136 15.13 13.54 -11.32
C GLN A 136 16.03 13.02 -12.44
N VAL A 137 16.10 11.71 -12.56
CA VAL A 137 16.69 10.98 -13.68
C VAL A 137 15.73 9.87 -14.11
N LYS A 138 15.54 9.72 -15.42
CA LYS A 138 14.73 8.66 -16.04
C LYS A 138 15.63 7.88 -17.00
N GLY A 139 15.45 6.57 -17.05
CA GLY A 139 16.07 5.72 -18.04
C GLY A 139 15.65 4.28 -17.87
N GLU A 140 16.26 3.42 -18.66
CA GLU A 140 16.11 1.98 -18.57
C GLU A 140 17.25 1.40 -17.71
N ILE A 141 16.93 0.38 -16.92
CA ILE A 141 17.93 -0.47 -16.27
C ILE A 141 17.59 -1.94 -16.55
N THR A 142 18.61 -2.78 -16.72
CA THR A 142 18.42 -4.24 -16.81
C THR A 142 18.62 -4.87 -15.45
N LEU A 143 17.69 -5.72 -15.07
CA LEU A 143 17.74 -6.49 -13.84
C LEU A 143 17.98 -7.97 -14.15
N HIS A 144 18.94 -8.55 -13.46
CA HIS A 144 19.28 -9.98 -13.49
C HIS A 144 18.95 -10.68 -12.17
N SER A 145 18.54 -9.92 -11.16
CA SER A 145 18.24 -10.41 -9.82
C SER A 145 16.81 -10.09 -9.35
N ALA A 146 15.95 -9.69 -10.28
CA ALA A 146 14.59 -9.20 -10.03
C ALA A 146 14.52 -8.12 -8.94
N THR A 147 15.58 -7.33 -8.75
CA THR A 147 15.72 -6.40 -7.64
C THR A 147 16.37 -5.09 -8.09
N ILE A 148 15.68 -3.98 -7.85
CA ILE A 148 16.23 -2.63 -7.99
C ILE A 148 16.95 -2.27 -6.70
N GLY A 149 18.23 -1.88 -6.80
CA GLY A 149 19.03 -1.29 -5.75
C GLY A 149 19.11 0.23 -5.87
N LEU A 150 19.11 0.93 -4.75
CA LEU A 150 19.54 2.32 -4.64
C LEU A 150 20.64 2.42 -3.59
N ILE A 151 21.82 2.92 -3.98
CA ILE A 151 23.03 2.91 -3.15
C ILE A 151 23.84 4.19 -3.37
N ASP A 152 24.48 4.68 -2.30
CA ASP A 152 25.43 5.80 -2.39
C ASP A 152 26.80 5.30 -2.91
N GLU A 153 27.51 6.16 -3.63
CA GLU A 153 28.84 5.87 -4.20
C GLU A 153 29.80 5.23 -3.20
N SER A 154 29.84 5.74 -1.96
CA SER A 154 30.75 5.22 -0.93
C SER A 154 30.48 3.74 -0.61
N ALA A 155 29.20 3.37 -0.47
CA ALA A 155 28.80 2.00 -0.21
C ALA A 155 28.98 1.12 -1.45
N LEU A 156 28.73 1.66 -2.66
CA LEU A 156 28.92 0.96 -3.91
C LEU A 156 30.39 0.58 -4.15
N MET A 157 31.33 1.51 -3.99
CA MET A 157 32.76 1.25 -4.19
C MET A 157 33.27 0.16 -3.24
N SER A 158 32.84 0.19 -1.97
CA SER A 158 33.20 -0.86 -1.02
C SER A 158 32.60 -2.24 -1.33
N SER A 159 31.59 -2.33 -2.19
CA SER A 159 31.03 -3.60 -2.68
C SER A 159 31.79 -4.14 -3.90
N VAL A 160 32.39 -3.28 -4.71
CA VAL A 160 33.18 -3.69 -5.89
C VAL A 160 34.52 -4.28 -5.47
N GLU A 161 35.08 -3.83 -4.34
CA GLU A 161 36.38 -4.28 -3.82
C GLU A 161 36.33 -5.67 -3.14
N HIS A 162 35.14 -6.22 -2.90
CA HIS A 162 34.96 -7.48 -2.17
C HIS A 162 34.08 -8.46 -2.94
N PRO A 163 34.33 -9.79 -2.84
CA PRO A 163 33.43 -10.78 -3.42
C PRO A 163 32.02 -10.61 -2.86
N PHE A 164 31.01 -10.76 -3.72
CA PHE A 164 29.61 -10.70 -3.32
C PHE A 164 29.31 -11.65 -2.15
N SER A 165 28.73 -11.10 -1.09
CA SER A 165 28.26 -11.85 0.08
C SER A 165 26.87 -11.37 0.45
N TYR A 166 25.90 -12.29 0.38
CA TYR A 166 24.51 -11.99 0.71
C TYR A 166 24.34 -11.45 2.14
N LYS A 167 25.15 -11.92 3.09
CA LYS A 167 25.15 -11.42 4.47
C LYS A 167 25.59 -9.97 4.57
N ASP A 168 26.59 -9.58 3.77
CA ASP A 168 27.09 -8.21 3.77
C ASP A 168 26.10 -7.27 3.10
N GLU A 169 25.40 -7.72 2.05
CA GLU A 169 24.32 -6.95 1.44
C GLU A 169 23.12 -6.76 2.37
N LEU A 170 22.71 -7.80 3.09
CA LEU A 170 21.68 -7.66 4.12
C LEU A 170 22.11 -6.69 5.21
N LYS A 171 23.36 -6.75 5.66
CA LYS A 171 23.90 -5.82 6.64
C LYS A 171 23.89 -4.38 6.13
N ARG A 172 24.31 -4.14 4.88
CA ARG A 172 24.25 -2.82 4.23
C ARG A 172 22.83 -2.31 4.13
N TYR A 173 21.90 -3.19 3.77
CA TYR A 173 20.48 -2.89 3.78
C TYR A 173 20.09 -2.47 5.19
N ASP A 174 20.27 -3.30 6.22
CA ASP A 174 19.90 -3.00 7.62
C ASP A 174 20.57 -1.75 8.21
N ASP A 175 21.78 -1.42 7.78
CA ASP A 175 22.51 -0.23 8.20
C ASP A 175 22.08 1.05 7.47
N GLY A 176 21.18 0.93 6.49
CA GLY A 176 20.67 2.06 5.72
C GLY A 176 21.66 2.54 4.66
N GLN A 177 22.60 1.69 4.23
CA GLN A 177 23.58 2.00 3.19
C GLN A 177 23.07 1.65 1.79
N SER A 178 22.10 0.74 1.71
CA SER A 178 21.42 0.39 0.47
C SER A 178 19.91 0.28 0.70
N PHE A 179 19.16 0.51 -0.37
CA PHE A 179 17.74 0.23 -0.47
C PHE A 179 17.53 -0.82 -1.56
N MET A 180 16.68 -1.81 -1.31
CA MET A 180 16.36 -2.87 -2.26
C MET A 180 14.84 -2.97 -2.45
N TYR A 181 14.43 -3.13 -3.71
CA TYR A 181 13.04 -3.27 -4.11
C TYR A 181 12.89 -4.40 -5.15
N ASN A 182 12.19 -5.46 -4.78
CA ASN A 182 11.94 -6.60 -5.65
C ASN A 182 10.86 -6.25 -6.70
N THR A 183 11.20 -6.42 -7.99
CA THR A 183 10.32 -6.18 -9.14
C THR A 183 9.46 -7.38 -9.51
N GLY A 184 9.83 -8.57 -9.05
CA GLY A 184 9.15 -9.85 -9.27
C GLY A 184 9.72 -10.68 -10.41
N SER A 185 10.51 -10.08 -11.31
CA SER A 185 11.17 -10.77 -12.42
C SER A 185 12.41 -10.02 -12.91
N ASP A 186 13.23 -10.73 -13.66
CA ASP A 186 14.34 -10.16 -14.44
C ASP A 186 13.82 -9.48 -15.71
N GLY A 187 14.66 -8.62 -16.31
CA GLY A 187 14.38 -7.94 -17.57
C GLY A 187 14.75 -6.45 -17.57
N ASP A 188 14.37 -5.78 -18.64
CA ASP A 188 14.58 -4.34 -18.82
C ASP A 188 13.39 -3.56 -18.29
N TYR A 189 13.67 -2.53 -17.50
CA TYR A 189 12.66 -1.73 -16.82
C TYR A 189 12.87 -0.24 -17.04
N ASP A 190 11.79 0.44 -17.43
CA ASP A 190 11.70 1.90 -17.36
C ASP A 190 11.59 2.36 -15.90
N VAL A 191 12.60 3.09 -15.42
CA VAL A 191 12.66 3.59 -14.05
C VAL A 191 12.83 5.11 -13.99
N LEU A 192 12.16 5.71 -13.00
CA LEU A 192 12.31 7.10 -12.60
C LEU A 192 12.86 7.15 -11.18
N LEU A 193 14.01 7.78 -10.98
CA LEU A 193 14.52 8.16 -9.66
C LEU A 193 14.34 9.67 -9.48
N ARG A 194 13.63 10.10 -8.44
CA ARG A 194 13.39 11.53 -8.18
C ARG A 194 13.53 11.92 -6.72
N LEU A 195 14.06 13.13 -6.50
CA LEU A 195 14.07 13.84 -5.23
C LEU A 195 12.88 14.80 -5.15
N VAL A 196 12.15 14.79 -4.04
CA VAL A 196 11.01 15.67 -3.76
C VAL A 196 11.22 16.54 -2.52
N ASP A 197 10.48 17.65 -2.44
CA ASP A 197 10.53 18.64 -1.36
C ASP A 197 9.66 18.30 -0.14
N THR A 198 8.80 17.27 -0.26
CA THR A 198 7.92 16.84 0.83
C THR A 198 8.68 16.07 1.90
N PRO A 199 8.23 16.10 3.18
CA PRO A 199 8.92 15.40 4.26
C PRO A 199 8.92 13.87 4.10
N ILE A 200 8.07 13.32 3.23
CA ILE A 200 7.90 11.89 2.96
C ILE A 200 8.06 11.68 1.44
N PRO A 201 8.69 10.58 0.99
CA PRO A 201 8.84 10.28 -0.44
C PRO A 201 7.50 9.80 -1.00
N ILE A 202 6.83 10.67 -1.75
CA ILE A 202 5.50 10.41 -2.31
C ILE A 202 5.45 10.74 -3.79
N VAL A 203 4.55 10.07 -4.52
CA VAL A 203 4.27 10.37 -5.92
C VAL A 203 3.26 11.50 -6.06
N THR A 204 3.22 12.14 -7.24
CA THR A 204 2.20 13.17 -7.55
C THR A 204 0.80 12.59 -7.48
N LYS A 205 -0.24 13.40 -7.23
CA LYS A 205 -1.64 12.97 -7.22
C LYS A 205 -2.06 12.27 -8.52
N LYS A 206 -1.48 12.66 -9.65
CA LYS A 206 -1.75 12.03 -10.96
C LYS A 206 -1.21 10.59 -11.00
N GLU A 207 0.05 10.40 -10.64
CA GLU A 207 0.71 9.08 -10.57
C GLU A 207 0.08 8.20 -9.49
N PHE A 208 -0.34 8.82 -8.39
CA PHE A 208 -0.90 8.13 -7.24
C PHE A 208 -2.14 7.29 -7.63
N LYS A 209 -2.96 7.79 -8.54
CA LYS A 209 -4.13 7.07 -9.11
C LYS A 209 -3.75 5.84 -9.93
N LYS A 210 -2.47 5.69 -10.29
CA LYS A 210 -1.91 4.60 -11.08
C LYS A 210 -1.09 3.61 -10.24
N VAL A 211 -0.88 3.89 -8.95
CA VAL A 211 -0.09 3.00 -8.08
C VAL A 211 -0.74 1.62 -8.00
N ALA A 212 0.00 0.62 -8.47
CA ALA A 212 -0.36 -0.79 -8.52
C ALA A 212 0.53 -1.66 -7.61
N GLY A 213 1.58 -1.10 -7.02
CA GLY A 213 2.50 -1.76 -6.09
C GLY A 213 3.50 -0.77 -5.50
N GLY A 214 4.40 -1.26 -4.65
CA GLY A 214 5.48 -0.44 -4.10
C GLY A 214 5.85 -0.78 -2.65
N THR A 215 6.76 -0.01 -2.08
CA THR A 215 7.17 -0.14 -0.68
C THR A 215 6.04 0.25 0.27
N MET A 216 6.02 -0.44 1.41
CA MET A 216 4.98 -0.28 2.42
C MET A 216 5.18 0.98 3.27
N MET A 217 6.44 1.23 3.63
CA MET A 217 6.88 2.35 4.44
C MET A 217 8.16 2.92 3.83
N PRO A 218 8.42 4.22 4.00
CA PRO A 218 9.68 4.81 3.55
C PRO A 218 10.88 4.18 4.28
N TYR A 219 11.86 3.75 3.52
CA TYR A 219 13.14 3.26 4.01
C TYR A 219 14.11 4.41 4.28
N THR A 220 15.00 4.32 5.27
CA THR A 220 16.01 5.38 5.49
C THR A 220 17.33 4.99 4.85
N LEU A 221 17.81 5.81 3.93
CA LEU A 221 19.07 5.65 3.20
C LEU A 221 20.06 6.76 3.60
N SER A 222 21.31 6.38 3.84
CA SER A 222 22.43 7.29 4.05
C SER A 222 23.13 7.55 2.71
N ALA A 223 23.27 8.81 2.33
CA ALA A 223 23.94 9.26 1.12
C ALA A 223 25.07 10.25 1.49
N PRO A 224 26.19 9.77 2.08
CA PRO A 224 27.25 10.65 2.55
C PRO A 224 28.02 11.36 1.43
N THR A 225 28.08 10.77 0.22
CA THR A 225 28.72 11.44 -0.94
C THR A 225 27.74 12.30 -1.71
N GLY A 226 26.44 11.98 -1.63
CA GLY A 226 25.39 12.62 -2.41
C GLY A 226 25.30 12.10 -3.85
N TYR A 227 26.06 11.07 -4.21
CA TYR A 227 25.94 10.41 -5.52
C TYR A 227 25.21 9.08 -5.35
N LEU A 228 23.93 9.09 -5.73
CA LEU A 228 23.07 7.92 -5.67
C LEU A 228 23.05 7.20 -7.00
N TYR A 229 23.18 5.88 -6.95
CA TYR A 229 23.14 4.98 -8.08
C TYR A 229 21.95 4.04 -7.96
N LEU A 230 21.14 4.00 -9.01
CA LEU A 230 20.02 3.09 -9.17
C LEU A 230 20.39 2.04 -10.21
N LEU A 231 20.38 0.77 -9.83
CA LEU A 231 20.94 -0.33 -10.61
C LEU A 231 20.34 -1.68 -10.16
N ASP A 232 20.78 -2.79 -10.74
CA ASP A 232 20.47 -4.12 -10.22
C ASP A 232 21.04 -4.30 -8.80
N GLY A 233 20.17 -4.68 -7.85
CA GLY A 233 20.47 -4.69 -6.43
C GLY A 233 21.62 -5.61 -6.00
N PHE A 234 21.92 -6.65 -6.79
CA PHE A 234 22.93 -7.64 -6.44
C PHE A 234 24.14 -7.64 -7.39
N THR A 235 23.95 -7.40 -8.70
CA THR A 235 25.08 -7.36 -9.65
C THR A 235 25.84 -6.05 -9.64
N LYS A 236 25.15 -4.93 -9.31
CA LYS A 236 25.76 -3.60 -9.14
C LYS A 236 26.59 -3.10 -10.32
N ASP A 237 26.18 -3.44 -11.54
CA ASP A 237 26.85 -2.97 -12.76
C ASP A 237 26.71 -1.46 -12.94
N MET A 238 27.82 -0.72 -12.85
CA MET A 238 27.83 0.73 -13.03
C MET A 238 27.64 1.16 -14.48
N ASN A 239 27.81 0.27 -15.45
CA ASN A 239 27.53 0.60 -16.86
C ASN A 239 26.02 0.59 -17.15
N ASN A 240 25.23 -0.06 -16.29
CA ASN A 240 23.78 -0.18 -16.40
C ASN A 240 23.09 0.42 -15.17
N CYS A 241 23.28 1.72 -14.98
CA CYS A 241 22.74 2.43 -13.82
C CYS A 241 22.22 3.83 -14.16
N LEU A 242 21.31 4.33 -13.33
CA LEU A 242 20.93 5.74 -13.30
C LEU A 242 21.63 6.43 -12.13
N LYS A 243 22.26 7.57 -12.40
CA LYS A 243 22.95 8.39 -11.39
C LYS A 243 22.13 9.64 -11.07
N LEU A 244 21.91 9.90 -9.78
CA LEU A 244 21.31 11.14 -9.29
C LEU A 244 22.24 11.81 -8.28
N LYS A 245 22.55 13.09 -8.51
CA LYS A 245 23.27 13.92 -7.55
C LYS A 245 22.27 14.59 -6.59
N VAL A 246 22.54 14.46 -5.30
CA VAL A 246 21.82 15.10 -4.19
C VAL A 246 22.82 15.68 -3.20
N ASP A 247 22.34 16.46 -2.24
CA ASP A 247 23.21 16.88 -1.14
C ASP A 247 23.57 15.69 -0.24
N PRO A 248 24.76 15.66 0.36
CA PRO A 248 25.08 14.72 1.42
C PRO A 248 24.05 14.71 2.56
N GLY A 249 23.71 13.52 3.05
CA GLY A 249 22.85 13.37 4.23
C GLY A 249 21.98 12.12 4.23
N TYR A 250 20.89 12.17 4.99
CA TYR A 250 19.92 11.07 5.09
C TYR A 250 18.67 11.34 4.27
N TYR A 251 18.14 10.28 3.67
CA TYR A 251 16.98 10.33 2.80
C TYR A 251 15.97 9.26 3.21
N GLN A 252 14.69 9.59 3.14
CA GLN A 252 13.65 8.58 3.09
C GLN A 252 13.43 8.16 1.64
N VAL A 253 13.28 6.87 1.38
CA VAL A 253 13.15 6.27 0.05
C VAL A 253 11.87 5.44 -0.01
N ALA A 254 11.11 5.57 -1.09
CA ALA A 254 9.97 4.70 -1.36
C ALA A 254 9.90 4.34 -2.84
N ALA A 255 9.57 3.08 -3.14
CA ALA A 255 9.31 2.61 -4.49
C ALA A 255 7.80 2.56 -4.76
N PHE A 256 7.42 2.86 -5.98
CA PHE A 256 6.05 2.79 -6.48
C PHE A 256 6.06 2.08 -7.83
N LEU A 257 5.26 1.02 -7.94
CA LEU A 257 4.93 0.38 -9.22
C LEU A 257 3.68 1.06 -9.76
N LEU A 258 3.78 1.64 -10.95
CA LEU A 258 2.68 2.31 -11.63
C LEU A 258 2.09 1.38 -12.70
N ALA A 259 0.78 1.17 -12.67
CA ALA A 259 0.04 0.55 -13.76
C ALA A 259 0.06 1.50 -14.96
N SER A 260 1.07 1.34 -15.81
CA SER A 260 1.17 2.09 -17.05
C SER A 260 0.12 1.57 -18.04
N ARG A 261 -0.79 2.45 -18.46
CA ARG A 261 -1.47 2.28 -19.74
C ARG A 261 -0.71 3.18 -20.71
N CYS A 262 -0.07 2.57 -21.70
CA CYS A 262 0.45 3.28 -22.88
C CYS A 262 1.62 4.26 -22.64
N GLY A 263 2.62 3.92 -21.83
CA GLY A 263 3.94 4.59 -21.87
C GLY A 263 4.03 6.00 -21.26
N GLU A 264 2.95 6.55 -20.72
CA GLU A 264 2.96 7.89 -20.09
C GLU A 264 3.83 7.97 -18.83
N PHE A 265 4.07 6.84 -18.16
CA PHE A 265 4.82 6.76 -16.90
C PHE A 265 5.83 5.62 -16.94
N CYS A 266 6.97 5.83 -16.29
CA CYS A 266 7.87 4.73 -15.92
C CYS A 266 7.11 3.72 -15.05
N GLN A 267 7.33 2.44 -15.31
CA GLN A 267 6.69 1.38 -14.56
C GLN A 267 7.13 1.43 -13.09
N HIS A 268 8.41 1.73 -12.84
CA HIS A 268 8.95 1.88 -11.50
C HIS A 268 9.32 3.34 -11.22
N CYS A 269 8.85 3.85 -10.10
CA CYS A 269 9.20 5.18 -9.61
C CYS A 269 9.79 5.06 -8.21
N ILE A 270 11.08 5.37 -8.08
CA ILE A 270 11.78 5.49 -6.80
C ILE A 270 11.80 6.97 -6.42
N VAL A 271 11.16 7.29 -5.29
CA VAL A 271 11.08 8.64 -4.76
C VAL A 271 11.93 8.74 -3.51
N ILE A 272 12.71 9.80 -3.41
CA ILE A 272 13.50 10.12 -2.22
C ILE A 272 13.11 11.49 -1.67
N SER A 273 13.13 11.65 -0.35
CA SER A 273 12.99 12.94 0.34
C SER A 273 14.07 13.11 1.40
N LYS A 274 14.63 14.30 1.51
CA LYS A 274 15.68 14.57 2.52
C LYS A 274 15.08 14.51 3.92
N THR A 275 15.78 13.88 4.86
CA THR A 275 15.35 13.73 6.26
C THR A 275 16.47 14.02 7.23
N LYS A 276 16.10 14.45 8.44
CA LYS A 276 17.02 14.57 9.58
C LYS A 276 17.17 13.27 10.37
N LYS A 277 16.33 12.26 10.09
CA LYS A 277 16.33 10.99 10.83
C LYS A 277 17.44 10.09 10.30
N SER A 278 18.41 9.77 11.15
CA SER A 278 19.62 9.03 10.76
C SER A 278 19.45 7.51 10.73
N LYS A 279 18.43 6.94 11.39
CA LYS A 279 18.09 5.51 11.32
C LYS A 279 16.65 5.27 11.79
N GLN A 280 15.92 4.44 11.06
CA GLN A 280 14.70 3.79 11.57
C GLN A 280 14.96 2.28 11.44
N LYS A 281 15.29 1.60 12.55
CA LYS A 281 15.38 0.14 12.56
C LYS A 281 13.99 -0.41 12.24
N TYR A 282 13.74 -0.74 10.99
CA TYR A 282 12.63 -1.62 10.67
C TYR A 282 13.06 -3.00 11.16
N GLY A 283 12.45 -3.50 12.23
CA GLY A 283 12.59 -4.90 12.61
C GLY A 283 12.04 -5.76 11.49
N GLN A 284 12.87 -6.06 10.49
CA GLN A 284 12.69 -7.25 9.68
C GLN A 284 13.25 -8.39 10.51
N GLN A 285 12.40 -9.07 11.28
CA GLN A 285 12.56 -10.50 11.40
C GLN A 285 12.29 -11.04 9.99
N ILE A 286 13.35 -11.16 9.18
CA ILE A 286 13.38 -12.21 8.17
C ILE A 286 13.48 -13.49 9.00
N GLU A 287 12.33 -14.08 9.34
CA GLU A 287 12.33 -15.48 9.74
C GLU A 287 12.88 -16.24 8.55
N THR A 288 14.14 -16.65 8.64
CA THR A 288 14.71 -17.66 7.77
C THR A 288 13.88 -18.91 8.01
N VAL A 289 12.96 -19.20 7.10
CA VAL A 289 12.37 -20.54 7.03
C VAL A 289 13.48 -21.41 6.45
N GLU A 290 14.28 -22.02 7.33
CA GLU A 290 15.08 -23.18 6.97
C GLU A 290 14.11 -24.23 6.46
N MET A 291 14.05 -24.40 5.14
CA MET A 291 13.49 -25.60 4.54
C MET A 291 14.62 -26.61 4.50
N ASP A 292 14.66 -27.48 5.51
CA ASP A 292 15.39 -28.72 5.42
C ASP A 292 14.81 -29.53 4.25
N PHE A 293 15.66 -29.84 3.27
CA PHE A 293 15.40 -30.83 2.23
C PHE A 293 15.85 -32.21 2.70
#